data_AF-A0A9W6WS48-F1
#
_entry.id   AF-A0A9W6WS48-F1
#
_cell.length_a   1.000
_cell.length_b   1.000
_cell.length_c   1.000
_cell.angle_alpha   90.00
_cell.angle_beta   90.00
_cell.angle_gamma   90.00
#
_symmetry.space_group_name_H-M   'P 1'
#
loop_
_entity.id
_entity.type
_entity.pdbx_description
1 polymer ?
#
loop_
_entity_poly.entity_id
_entity_poly.type
_entity_poly.pdbx_seq_one_letter_code
_entity_poly.pdbx_strand_id
1 'polypeptide(L)'
;MNVVGKGDTAFSIAGRHDVGRFVAHVLSTAPKSALDVARIPFEAERLSPLQIHALAEKKLNKKIEVRFIDLEETKKKADTDFVALVTTMFEEGRGVVGTEQEVQEAVAKFFPDWNPAKYESFIA
;
A
#
# COMPACT_ATOMS: atom_id res chain seq x y z
N MET A 1 17.56 6.86 0.05
CA MET A 1 16.18 6.65 0.52
C MET A 1 16.18 6.67 2.03
N ASN A 2 15.22 7.35 2.64
CA ASN A 2 15.02 7.31 4.09
C ASN A 2 14.02 6.19 4.43
N VAL A 3 14.30 5.41 5.46
CA VAL A 3 13.46 4.32 5.97
C VAL A 3 13.23 4.58 7.45
N VAL A 4 11.97 4.74 7.86
CA VAL A 4 11.63 4.91 9.28
C VAL A 4 11.56 3.53 9.93
N GLY A 5 12.16 3.38 11.11
CA GLY A 5 12.18 2.11 11.84
C GLY A 5 13.01 1.04 11.15
N LYS A 6 12.51 -0.19 11.13
CA LYS A 6 13.18 -1.36 10.54
C LYS A 6 12.99 -1.43 9.03
N GLY A 7 11.85 -0.95 8.53
CA GLY A 7 11.54 -0.99 7.10
C GLY A 7 11.23 -2.37 6.54
N ASP A 8 10.97 -3.36 7.40
CA ASP A 8 10.51 -4.70 7.04
C ASP A 8 8.97 -4.83 7.10
N THR A 9 8.28 -3.89 7.75
CA THR A 9 6.81 -3.85 7.80
C THR A 9 6.22 -3.50 6.45
N ALA A 10 5.36 -4.39 5.94
CA ALA A 10 4.68 -4.21 4.65
C ALA A 10 3.42 -3.34 4.77
N PHE A 11 3.10 -2.65 3.68
CA PHE A 11 1.85 -1.90 3.53
C PHE A 11 1.22 -2.16 2.16
N SER A 12 -0.09 -1.96 2.06
CA SER A 12 -0.86 -2.19 0.83
C SER A 12 -0.55 -1.12 -0.22
N ILE A 13 -0.35 -1.54 -1.45
CA ILE A 13 0.00 -0.67 -2.58
C ILE A 13 -0.97 -0.92 -3.73
N ALA A 14 -1.44 0.16 -4.35
CA ALA A 14 -2.15 0.13 -5.62
C ALA A 14 -1.87 1.41 -6.42
N GLY A 15 -1.75 1.29 -7.74
CA GLY A 15 -1.60 2.46 -8.62
C GLY A 15 -2.86 3.32 -8.60
N ARG A 16 -2.70 4.66 -8.70
CA ARG A 16 -3.86 5.60 -8.68
C ARG A 16 -4.91 5.28 -9.74
N HIS A 17 -4.49 4.90 -10.95
CA HIS A 17 -5.41 4.53 -12.04
C HIS A 17 -6.17 3.24 -11.72
N ASP A 18 -5.47 2.24 -11.17
CA ASP A 18 -6.06 0.98 -10.75
C ASP A 18 -7.10 1.18 -9.63
N VAL A 19 -6.78 2.01 -8.63
CA VAL A 19 -7.74 2.42 -7.58
C VAL A 19 -9.01 2.99 -8.20
N GLY A 20 -8.88 3.92 -9.15
CA GLY A 20 -10.03 4.50 -9.85
C GLY A 20 -10.84 3.44 -10.61
N ARG A 21 -10.18 2.51 -11.31
CA ARG A 21 -10.83 1.40 -12.03
C ARG A 21 -11.60 0.49 -11.09
N PHE A 22 -11.02 0.14 -9.93
CA PHE A 22 -11.69 -0.69 -8.93
C PHE A 22 -12.94 0.00 -8.40
N VAL A 23 -12.82 1.25 -7.95
CA VAL A 23 -13.94 2.04 -7.41
C VAL A 23 -15.06 2.17 -8.45
N ALA A 24 -14.72 2.52 -9.70
CA ALA A 24 -15.70 2.66 -10.77
C ALA A 24 -16.42 1.34 -11.08
N HIS A 25 -15.69 0.21 -11.13
CA HIS A 25 -16.27 -1.11 -11.37
C HIS A 25 -17.23 -1.51 -10.25
N VAL A 26 -16.79 -1.45 -8.99
CA VAL A 26 -17.59 -1.87 -7.84
C VAL A 26 -18.87 -1.04 -7.73
N LEU A 27 -18.78 0.28 -7.85
CA LEU A 27 -19.95 1.16 -7.75
C LEU A 27 -20.95 1.01 -8.90
N SER A 28 -20.51 0.51 -10.07
CA SER A 28 -21.39 0.34 -11.24
C SER A 28 -21.99 -1.06 -11.39
N THR A 29 -21.42 -2.07 -10.74
CA THR A 29 -21.80 -3.48 -10.93
C THR A 29 -22.36 -4.13 -9.68
N ALA A 30 -21.95 -3.69 -8.48
CA ALA A 30 -22.45 -4.27 -7.25
C ALA A 30 -23.88 -3.79 -6.94
N PRO A 31 -24.76 -4.67 -6.42
CA PRO A 31 -26.08 -4.25 -5.96
C PRO A 31 -25.94 -3.34 -4.74
N LYS A 32 -26.83 -2.34 -4.60
CA LYS A 32 -26.82 -1.38 -3.48
C LYS A 32 -26.78 -2.05 -2.10
N SER A 33 -27.48 -3.18 -1.94
CA SER A 33 -27.51 -3.94 -0.69
C SER A 33 -26.14 -4.52 -0.29
N ALA A 34 -25.25 -4.76 -1.27
CA ALA A 34 -23.88 -5.21 -1.00
C ALA A 34 -22.91 -4.06 -0.69
N LEU A 35 -23.34 -2.80 -0.90
CA LEU A 35 -22.55 -1.59 -0.68
C LEU A 35 -22.93 -0.85 0.60
N ASP A 36 -24.13 -1.05 1.11
CA ASP A 36 -24.60 -0.38 2.32
C ASP A 36 -23.68 -0.70 3.51
N VAL A 37 -23.08 0.35 4.09
CA VAL A 37 -22.05 0.31 5.15
C VAL A 37 -20.87 -0.65 4.92
N ALA A 38 -20.63 -1.07 3.68
CA ALA A 38 -19.63 -2.07 3.34
C ALA A 38 -18.20 -1.49 3.42
N ARG A 39 -17.27 -2.28 3.96
CA ARG A 39 -15.82 -2.06 3.81
C ARG A 39 -15.30 -3.10 2.84
N ILE A 40 -14.73 -2.64 1.73
CA ILE A 40 -14.25 -3.51 0.65
C ILE A 40 -12.73 -3.31 0.56
N PRO A 41 -11.93 -4.20 1.17
CA PRO A 41 -10.47 -4.13 1.08
C PRO A 41 -10.02 -4.54 -0.32
N PHE A 42 -9.06 -3.81 -0.88
CA PHE A 42 -8.42 -4.15 -2.15
C PHE A 42 -7.01 -3.58 -2.19
N GLU A 43 -6.13 -4.26 -2.90
CA GLU A 43 -4.74 -3.87 -3.12
C GLU A 43 -4.23 -4.51 -4.42
N ALA A 44 -3.08 -4.05 -4.91
CA ALA A 44 -2.34 -4.71 -5.97
C ALA A 44 -1.29 -5.68 -5.42
N GLU A 45 -0.64 -5.28 -4.33
CA GLU A 45 0.34 -6.07 -3.59
C GLU A 45 0.65 -5.41 -2.24
N ARG A 46 1.43 -6.11 -1.42
CA ARG A 46 2.03 -5.59 -0.19
C ARG A 46 3.54 -5.59 -0.33
N LEU A 47 4.18 -4.46 -0.03
CA LEU A 47 5.64 -4.37 -0.01
C LEU A 47 6.09 -3.58 1.22
N SER A 48 7.24 -3.95 1.76
CA SER A 48 7.95 -3.16 2.76
C SER A 48 8.86 -2.10 2.11
N PRO A 49 9.28 -1.06 2.86
CA PRO A 49 10.27 -0.11 2.37
C PRO A 49 11.55 -0.75 1.84
N LEU A 50 12.06 -1.81 2.48
CA LEU A 50 13.26 -2.51 2.02
C LEU A 50 13.01 -3.36 0.77
N GLN A 51 11.82 -3.93 0.59
CA GLN A 51 11.46 -4.60 -0.65
C GLN A 51 11.35 -3.60 -1.82
N ILE A 52 10.76 -2.43 -1.58
CA ILE A 52 10.71 -1.32 -2.55
C ILE A 52 12.11 -0.87 -2.94
N HIS A 53 13.00 -0.70 -1.95
CA HIS A 53 14.41 -0.37 -2.19
C HIS A 53 15.09 -1.39 -3.10
N ALA A 54 14.93 -2.69 -2.82
CA ALA A 54 15.51 -3.76 -3.63
C ALA A 54 14.98 -3.76 -5.08
N LEU A 55 13.67 -3.54 -5.27
CA LEU A 55 13.06 -3.40 -6.60
C LEU A 55 13.63 -2.19 -7.35
N ALA A 56 13.79 -1.06 -6.67
CA ALA A 56 14.33 0.16 -7.26
C ALA A 56 15.81 -0.01 -7.67
N GLU A 57 16.65 -0.59 -6.81
CA GLU A 57 18.05 -0.84 -7.18
C GLU A 57 18.16 -1.76 -8.40
N LYS A 58 17.37 -2.84 -8.42
CA LYS A 58 17.34 -3.81 -9.51
C LYS A 58 16.90 -3.15 -10.82
N LYS A 59 15.79 -2.41 -10.81
CA LYS A 59 15.22 -1.84 -12.04
C LYS A 59 16.06 -0.68 -12.58
N LEU A 60 16.60 0.16 -11.70
CA LEU A 60 17.39 1.33 -12.08
C LEU A 60 18.86 0.99 -12.36
N ASN A 61 19.30 -0.24 -12.02
CA ASN A 61 20.69 -0.68 -12.05
C ASN A 61 21.62 0.31 -11.32
N LYS A 62 21.19 0.78 -10.15
CA LYS A 62 21.89 1.78 -9.34
C LYS A 62 21.86 1.40 -7.88
N LYS A 63 22.95 1.72 -7.18
CA LYS A 63 23.00 1.64 -5.72
C LYS A 63 22.31 2.84 -5.10
N ILE A 64 21.39 2.59 -4.20
CA ILE A 64 20.60 3.58 -3.49
C ILE A 64 20.95 3.45 -2.00
N GLU A 65 21.60 4.48 -1.45
CA GLU A 65 21.90 4.53 -0.01
C GLU A 65 20.60 4.50 0.80
N VAL A 66 20.52 3.63 1.82
CA VAL A 66 19.43 3.59 2.79
C VAL A 66 19.88 4.27 4.07
N ARG A 67 19.06 5.23 4.54
CA ARG A 67 19.25 5.89 5.83
C ARG A 67 18.09 5.56 6.74
N PHE A 68 18.38 4.89 7.84
CA PHE A 68 17.38 4.57 8.85
C PHE A 68 17.11 5.79 9.74
N ILE A 69 15.83 6.09 9.93
CA ILE A 69 15.34 7.16 10.79
C ILE A 69 14.68 6.50 12.01
N ASP A 70 14.97 7.02 13.19
CA ASP A 70 14.40 6.52 14.43
C ASP A 70 12.86 6.68 14.46
N LEU A 71 12.16 5.60 14.82
CA LEU A 71 10.71 5.58 14.86
C LEU A 71 10.16 6.47 15.99
N GLU A 72 10.78 6.47 17.16
CA GLU A 72 10.30 7.21 18.33
C GLU A 72 10.48 8.73 18.14
N GLU A 73 11.57 9.16 17.52
CA GLU A 73 11.73 10.56 17.11
C GLU A 73 10.77 10.98 15.99
N THR A 74 10.40 10.05 15.10
CA THR A 74 9.41 10.30 14.04
C THR A 74 8.01 10.47 14.64
N LYS A 75 7.62 9.62 15.61
CA LYS A 75 6.34 9.69 16.32
C LYS A 75 6.08 11.06 16.96
N LYS A 76 7.10 11.66 17.58
CA LYS A 76 6.98 12.99 18.22
C LYS A 76 6.53 14.09 17.25
N LYS A 77 6.69 13.88 15.94
CA LYS A 77 6.34 14.84 14.90
C LYS A 77 5.02 14.50 14.19
N ALA A 78 4.42 13.34 14.46
CA ALA A 78 3.25 12.84 13.73
C ALA A 78 2.05 13.81 13.75
N ASP A 79 1.90 14.62 14.80
CA ASP A 79 0.82 15.60 14.91
C ASP A 79 1.01 16.84 14.01
N THR A 80 2.22 17.06 13.48
CA THR A 80 2.57 18.27 12.71
C THR A 80 3.25 17.99 11.37
N ASP A 81 3.71 16.76 11.14
CA ASP A 81 4.35 16.31 9.91
C ASP A 81 3.59 15.10 9.35
N PHE A 82 2.91 15.32 8.22
CA PHE A 82 2.12 14.28 7.55
C PHE A 82 2.98 13.09 7.09
N VAL A 83 4.22 13.32 6.67
CA VAL A 83 5.12 12.23 6.28
C VAL A 83 5.46 11.41 7.52
N ALA A 84 5.79 12.07 8.63
CA ALA A 84 6.06 11.39 9.90
C ALA A 84 4.85 10.57 10.38
N LEU A 85 3.63 11.11 10.25
CA LEU A 85 2.39 10.38 10.56
C LEU A 85 2.26 9.11 9.71
N VAL A 86 2.36 9.22 8.39
CA VAL A 86 2.17 8.09 7.47
C VAL A 86 3.24 7.02 7.67
N THR A 87 4.51 7.42 7.76
CA THR A 87 5.60 6.45 7.96
C THR A 87 5.55 5.77 9.32
N THR A 88 5.09 6.47 10.36
CA THR A 88 4.82 5.87 11.68
C THR A 88 3.73 4.81 11.57
N MET A 89 2.59 5.15 10.94
CA MET A 89 1.49 4.18 10.76
C MET A 89 1.94 2.95 9.98
N PHE A 90 2.76 3.11 8.93
CA PHE A 90 3.26 1.98 8.16
C PHE A 90 4.18 1.08 8.98
N GLU A 91 5.15 1.66 9.68
CA GLU A 91 6.09 0.88 10.51
C GLU A 91 5.37 0.14 11.65
N GLU A 92 4.30 0.72 12.22
CA GLU A 92 3.43 0.09 13.22
C GLU A 92 2.46 -0.97 12.66
N GLY A 93 2.55 -1.29 11.36
CA GLY A 93 1.73 -2.34 10.74
C GLY A 93 0.30 -1.90 10.40
N ARG A 94 0.02 -0.60 10.44
CA ARG A 94 -1.31 -0.02 10.16
C ARG A 94 -1.47 0.41 8.70
N GLY A 95 -0.51 0.04 7.84
CA GLY A 95 -0.51 0.35 6.41
C GLY A 95 -1.22 -0.69 5.52
N VAL A 96 -1.74 -1.77 6.09
CA VAL A 96 -2.48 -2.80 5.33
C VAL A 96 -3.99 -2.57 5.39
N VAL A 97 -4.69 -2.84 4.29
CA VAL A 97 -6.15 -2.63 4.18
C VAL A 97 -7.00 -3.73 4.85
N GLY A 98 -6.37 -4.80 5.31
CA GLY A 98 -7.00 -5.98 5.93
C GLY A 98 -6.05 -7.18 5.92
N THR A 99 -6.56 -8.36 6.27
CA THR A 99 -5.85 -9.63 6.04
C THR A 99 -5.77 -9.94 4.53
N GLU A 100 -4.82 -10.79 4.12
CA GLU A 100 -4.73 -11.21 2.72
C GLU A 100 -5.99 -11.96 2.27
N GLN A 101 -6.59 -12.75 3.18
CA GLN A 101 -7.83 -13.47 2.91
C GLN A 101 -9.00 -12.51 2.66
N GLU A 102 -9.19 -11.49 3.50
CA GLU A 102 -10.26 -10.49 3.31
C GLU A 102 -10.12 -9.75 1.97
N VAL A 103 -8.89 -9.42 1.58
CA VAL A 103 -8.60 -8.83 0.26
C VAL A 103 -8.99 -9.77 -0.88
N GLN A 104 -8.56 -11.04 -0.81
CA GLN A 104 -8.84 -12.03 -1.85
C GLN A 104 -10.35 -12.28 -1.99
N GLU A 105 -11.05 -12.43 -0.87
CA GLU A 105 -12.51 -12.62 -0.84
C GLU A 105 -13.25 -11.40 -1.40
N ALA A 106 -12.82 -10.19 -1.04
CA ALA A 106 -13.40 -8.96 -1.56
C ALA A 106 -13.19 -8.82 -3.07
N VAL A 107 -11.98 -9.08 -3.57
CA VAL A 107 -11.69 -9.06 -5.01
C VAL A 107 -12.51 -10.11 -5.75
N ALA A 108 -12.54 -11.35 -5.27
CA ALA A 108 -13.30 -12.44 -5.89
C ALA A 108 -14.81 -12.14 -5.93
N LYS A 109 -15.33 -11.40 -4.94
CA LYS A 109 -16.75 -11.02 -4.88
C LYS A 109 -17.08 -9.82 -5.78
N PHE A 110 -16.24 -8.78 -5.76
CA PHE A 110 -16.60 -7.47 -6.29
C PHE A 110 -15.93 -7.13 -7.63
N PHE A 111 -14.79 -7.75 -7.95
CA PHE A 111 -14.11 -7.55 -9.22
C PHE A 111 -13.19 -8.76 -9.55
N PRO A 112 -13.73 -9.91 -9.97
CA PRO A 112 -12.95 -11.14 -10.21
C PRO A 112 -11.80 -10.97 -11.21
N ASP A 113 -11.98 -10.08 -12.20
CA ASP A 113 -10.98 -9.78 -13.24
C ASP A 113 -9.98 -8.70 -12.80
N TRP A 114 -9.90 -8.40 -11.50
CA TRP A 114 -8.95 -7.46 -10.95
C TRP A 114 -7.51 -7.86 -11.23
N ASN A 115 -6.87 -7.12 -12.13
CA ASN A 115 -5.47 -7.32 -12.51
C ASN A 115 -4.76 -5.97 -12.52
N PRO A 116 -4.35 -5.46 -11.34
CA PRO A 116 -3.71 -4.16 -11.22
C PRO A 116 -2.23 -4.21 -11.58
N ALA A 117 -1.67 -3.06 -11.95
CA ALA A 117 -0.25 -2.94 -12.20
C ALA A 117 0.55 -3.07 -10.90
N LYS A 118 1.65 -3.84 -10.97
CA LYS A 118 2.59 -4.03 -9.85
C LYS A 118 3.46 -2.79 -9.66
N TYR A 119 3.92 -2.57 -8.43
CA TYR A 119 4.76 -1.44 -8.01
C TYR A 119 5.97 -1.27 -8.93
N GLU A 120 6.62 -2.38 -9.28
CA GLU A 120 7.80 -2.38 -10.15
C GLU A 120 7.52 -1.64 -11.48
N SER A 121 6.30 -1.69 -12.02
CA SER A 121 5.94 -0.99 -13.26
C SER A 121 6.02 0.54 -13.17
N PHE A 122 5.91 1.11 -11.96
CA PHE A 122 5.93 2.56 -11.72
C PHE A 122 7.32 3.14 -11.47
N ILE A 123 8.33 2.29 -11.30
CA ILE A 123 9.73 2.72 -11.17
C ILE A 123 10.23 3.12 -12.56
N ALA A 124 10.64 4.38 -12.74
CA ALA A 124 11.01 4.95 -14.04
C ALA A 124 12.51 4.85 -14.33
#